data_AF-B0MGC6-F1
#
_entry.id   AF-B0MGC6-F1
#
_cell.length_a   1.000
_cell.length_b   1.000
_cell.length_c   1.000
_cell.angle_alpha   90.00
_cell.angle_beta   90.00
_cell.angle_gamma   90.00
#
_symmetry.space_group_name_H-M   'P 1'
#
loop_
_entity.id
_entity.type
_entity.pdbx_description
1 polymer ?
#
loop_
_entity_poly.entity_id
_entity_poly.type
_entity_poly.pdbx_seq_one_letter_code
_entity_poly.pdbx_strand_id
1 'polypeptide(L)'
;MTYYIVKEAKIRVSWKKSKGRSGYVIYAKRGKKGRYKRVKTVKKQTKATLLLESGSKYYFKVKPYRVKNKKRRYDKMRKAKGGKPLNSIRVTYSNISGYQGYVVEMKTGSGKYKKVKETSRGGTIRFEKKKINPKKKYQFRLKGFRKVRGKRIYTQISVKKK
;
A
#
# COMPACT_ATOMS: atom_id res chain seq x y z
N MET A 1 17.90 -13.92 -5.28
CA MET A 1 17.82 -12.65 -4.53
C MET A 1 16.58 -11.88 -4.95
N THR A 2 15.52 -11.82 -4.14
CA THR A 2 14.21 -11.35 -4.60
C THR A 2 14.02 -9.86 -4.34
N TYR A 3 13.86 -9.07 -5.40
CA TYR A 3 13.56 -7.64 -5.33
C TYR A 3 12.05 -7.41 -5.18
N TYR A 4 11.65 -6.44 -4.36
CA TYR A 4 10.22 -6.09 -4.20
C TYR A 4 9.99 -4.63 -4.59
N ILE A 5 9.27 -4.44 -5.68
CA ILE A 5 8.61 -3.19 -6.02
C ILE A 5 7.20 -3.31 -5.45
N VAL A 6 6.78 -2.40 -4.59
CA VAL A 6 5.39 -2.40 -4.16
C VAL A 6 4.52 -1.82 -5.23
N LYS A 7 3.52 -2.60 -5.61
CA LYS A 7 2.55 -2.27 -6.65
C LYS A 7 1.30 -1.58 -6.10
N GLU A 8 1.22 -1.18 -4.83
CA GLU A 8 0.01 -0.54 -4.27
C GLU A 8 0.29 0.59 -3.26
N ALA A 9 -0.56 1.62 -3.24
CA ALA A 9 -0.53 2.79 -2.38
C ALA A 9 -1.96 3.12 -1.92
N LYS A 10 -2.10 3.46 -0.62
CA LYS A 10 -3.36 3.94 -0.06
C LYS A 10 -3.52 5.42 -0.35
N ILE A 11 -4.58 5.80 -1.07
CA ILE A 11 -4.91 7.20 -1.36
C ILE A 11 -6.27 7.52 -0.76
N ARG A 12 -6.31 8.56 0.08
CA ARG A 12 -7.57 9.17 0.52
C ARG A 12 -8.04 10.14 -0.56
N VAL A 13 -9.27 9.99 -1.02
CA VAL A 13 -9.90 10.86 -2.01
C VAL A 13 -11.11 11.52 -1.38
N SER A 14 -11.29 12.82 -1.64
CA SER A 14 -12.43 13.61 -1.15
C SER A 14 -13.04 14.46 -2.25
N TRP A 15 -14.32 14.79 -2.12
CA TRP A 15 -15.05 15.60 -3.09
C TRP A 15 -16.15 16.43 -2.42
N LYS A 16 -16.61 17.48 -3.11
CA LYS A 16 -17.74 18.29 -2.67
C LYS A 16 -19.04 17.47 -2.78
N LYS A 17 -19.88 17.54 -1.74
CA LYS A 17 -21.21 16.90 -1.71
C LYS A 17 -22.08 17.47 -2.84
N SER A 18 -22.80 16.61 -3.54
CA SER A 18 -23.87 16.96 -4.49
C SER A 18 -25.22 16.76 -3.80
N LYS A 19 -26.04 17.83 -3.70
CA LYS A 19 -27.35 17.82 -3.01
C LYS A 19 -28.29 16.80 -3.66
N GLY A 20 -29.02 15.99 -2.88
CA GLY A 20 -30.02 15.04 -3.41
C GLY A 20 -29.47 13.81 -4.15
N ARG A 21 -28.20 13.44 -3.95
CA ARG A 21 -27.58 12.25 -4.59
C ARG A 21 -27.54 11.07 -3.63
N SER A 22 -27.81 9.88 -4.17
CA SER A 22 -27.78 8.61 -3.43
C SER A 22 -26.35 8.09 -3.22
N GLY A 23 -25.43 8.45 -4.12
CA GLY A 23 -24.00 8.22 -3.89
C GLY A 23 -23.09 8.63 -5.03
N TYR A 24 -21.89 8.06 -5.08
CA TYR A 24 -20.85 8.42 -6.03
C TYR A 24 -20.11 7.19 -6.58
N VAL A 25 -19.84 7.21 -7.87
CA VAL A 25 -18.86 6.31 -8.50
C VAL A 25 -17.54 7.06 -8.64
N ILE A 26 -16.48 6.50 -8.07
CA ILE A 26 -15.14 7.08 -8.06
C ILE A 26 -14.36 6.54 -9.24
N TYR A 27 -13.70 7.43 -9.96
CA TYR A 27 -12.83 7.13 -11.08
C TYR A 27 -11.43 7.65 -10.81
N ALA A 28 -10.42 6.88 -11.23
CA ALA A 28 -9.01 7.27 -11.16
C ALA A 28 -8.36 7.16 -12.53
N LYS A 29 -7.44 8.08 -12.82
CA LYS A 29 -6.59 8.08 -14.01
C LYS A 29 -5.13 8.13 -13.59
N ARG A 30 -4.32 7.22 -14.14
CA ARG A 30 -2.86 7.19 -13.96
C ARG A 30 -2.21 8.20 -14.91
N GLY A 31 -1.41 9.13 -14.38
CA GLY A 31 -0.72 10.15 -15.16
C GLY A 31 -1.62 11.19 -15.85
N LYS A 32 -1.00 12.12 -16.58
CA LYS A 32 -1.72 13.20 -17.29
C LYS A 32 -2.48 12.69 -18.53
N LYS A 33 -1.92 11.75 -19.30
CA LYS A 33 -2.42 11.34 -20.62
C LYS A 33 -3.29 10.06 -20.66
N GLY A 34 -3.73 9.52 -19.51
CA GLY A 34 -4.54 8.28 -19.46
C GLY A 34 -6.07 8.45 -19.60
N ARG A 35 -6.80 7.33 -19.45
CA ARG A 35 -8.27 7.28 -19.31
C ARG A 35 -8.67 7.10 -17.85
N TYR A 36 -9.84 7.60 -17.49
CA TYR A 36 -10.42 7.40 -16.16
C TYR A 36 -11.07 6.00 -16.07
N LYS A 37 -10.64 5.19 -15.10
CA LYS A 37 -11.22 3.86 -14.82
C LYS A 37 -12.02 3.91 -13.52
N ARG A 38 -13.13 3.17 -13.45
CA ARG A 38 -13.92 3.02 -12.22
C ARG A 38 -13.10 2.26 -11.19
N VAL A 39 -12.98 2.81 -9.98
CA VAL A 39 -12.19 2.20 -8.90
C VAL A 39 -13.01 1.86 -7.67
N LYS A 40 -14.13 2.55 -7.42
CA LYS A 40 -15.00 2.29 -6.26
C LYS A 40 -16.37 2.91 -6.45
N THR A 41 -17.39 2.37 -5.80
CA THR A 41 -18.69 3.03 -5.64
C THR A 41 -18.97 3.19 -4.15
N VAL A 42 -19.51 4.33 -3.75
CA VAL A 42 -19.90 4.63 -2.37
C VAL A 42 -21.33 5.18 -2.34
N LYS A 43 -21.95 5.15 -1.15
CA LYS A 43 -23.27 5.76 -0.90
C LYS A 43 -23.06 7.26 -0.63
N LYS A 44 -23.66 7.81 0.43
CA LYS A 44 -23.65 9.24 0.76
C LYS A 44 -22.29 9.80 1.22
N GLN A 45 -21.25 8.97 1.35
CA GLN A 45 -19.92 9.43 1.74
C GLN A 45 -19.34 10.44 0.73
N THR A 46 -18.54 11.39 1.23
CA THR A 46 -17.81 12.38 0.43
C THR A 46 -16.30 12.20 0.46
N LYS A 47 -15.86 11.11 1.10
CA LYS A 47 -14.45 10.69 1.22
C LYS A 47 -14.37 9.17 1.08
N ALA A 48 -13.28 8.67 0.50
CA ALA A 48 -13.00 7.24 0.41
C ALA A 48 -11.50 6.96 0.41
N THR A 49 -11.10 5.80 0.93
CA THR A 49 -9.75 5.28 0.77
C THR A 49 -9.73 4.26 -0.37
N LEU A 50 -8.75 4.42 -1.26
CA LEU A 50 -8.48 3.57 -2.42
C LEU A 50 -7.11 2.91 -2.28
N LEU A 51 -6.99 1.70 -2.82
CA LEU A 51 -5.71 1.02 -3.08
C LEU A 51 -5.44 1.13 -4.58
N LEU A 52 -4.33 1.76 -4.97
CA LEU A 52 -3.96 2.04 -6.36
C LEU A 52 -2.49 1.79 -6.58
N GLU A 53 -2.03 1.68 -7.83
CA GLU A 53 -0.62 1.35 -8.05
C GLU A 53 0.35 2.38 -7.47
N SER A 54 1.37 1.93 -6.74
CA SER A 54 2.32 2.83 -6.11
C SER A 54 3.18 3.56 -7.16
N GLY A 55 3.74 4.71 -6.76
CA GLY A 55 4.69 5.46 -7.59
C GLY A 55 4.10 6.22 -8.78
N SER A 56 2.78 6.21 -8.94
CA SER A 56 2.11 6.96 -9.99
C SER A 56 1.33 8.15 -9.44
N LYS A 57 1.36 9.27 -10.17
CA LYS A 57 0.45 10.39 -9.92
C LYS A 57 -0.94 10.03 -10.45
N TYR A 58 -1.95 10.12 -9.59
CA TYR A 58 -3.34 9.88 -9.97
C TYR A 58 -4.17 11.15 -10.00
N TYR A 59 -5.14 11.16 -10.91
CA TYR A 59 -6.18 12.17 -11.01
C TYR A 59 -7.53 11.52 -10.74
N PHE A 60 -8.40 12.20 -10.00
CA PHE A 60 -9.66 11.63 -9.53
C PHE A 60 -10.86 12.43 -10.01
N LYS A 61 -11.90 11.70 -10.38
CA LYS A 61 -13.24 12.23 -10.63
C LYS A 61 -14.26 11.39 -9.90
N VAL A 62 -15.39 11.99 -9.56
CA VAL A 62 -16.57 11.28 -9.07
C VAL A 62 -17.74 11.52 -10.00
N LYS A 63 -18.52 10.48 -10.27
CA LYS A 63 -19.78 10.54 -11.00
C LYS A 63 -20.91 10.33 -9.98
N PRO A 64 -21.60 11.41 -9.55
CA PRO A 64 -22.73 11.27 -8.63
C PRO A 64 -23.85 10.46 -9.27
N TYR A 65 -24.61 9.74 -8.47
CA TYR A 65 -25.80 9.02 -8.91
C TYR A 65 -26.97 9.18 -7.95
N ARG A 66 -28.17 9.06 -8.51
CA ARG A 66 -29.44 8.93 -7.80
C ARG A 66 -30.09 7.60 -8.15
N VAL A 67 -30.82 7.02 -7.21
CA VAL A 67 -31.63 5.81 -7.44
C VAL A 67 -33.08 6.23 -7.53
N LYS A 68 -33.74 5.91 -8.65
CA LYS A 68 -35.18 6.07 -8.85
C LYS A 68 -35.71 4.77 -9.46
N ASN A 69 -36.77 4.20 -8.91
CA ASN A 69 -37.36 2.94 -9.36
C ASN A 69 -36.32 1.80 -9.50
N LYS A 70 -35.47 1.63 -8.47
CA LYS A 70 -34.34 0.66 -8.44
C LYS A 70 -33.28 0.86 -9.54
N LYS A 71 -33.39 1.87 -10.41
CA LYS A 71 -32.42 2.20 -11.48
C LYS A 71 -31.53 3.38 -11.07
N ARG A 72 -30.23 3.28 -11.40
CA ARG A 72 -29.27 4.37 -11.19
C ARG A 72 -29.29 5.35 -12.36
N ARG A 73 -29.41 6.64 -12.04
CA ARG A 73 -29.21 7.75 -12.98
C ARG A 73 -27.97 8.52 -12.56
N TYR A 74 -27.11 8.85 -13.52
CA TYR A 74 -25.79 9.42 -13.26
C TYR A 74 -25.71 10.85 -13.75
N ASP A 75 -25.04 11.70 -12.97
CA ASP A 75 -24.79 13.09 -13.34
C ASP A 75 -23.44 13.26 -14.06
N LYS A 76 -23.15 14.49 -14.47
CA LYS A 76 -21.82 14.90 -14.97
C LYS A 76 -20.75 14.61 -13.91
N MET A 77 -19.60 14.09 -14.38
CA MET A 77 -18.45 13.87 -13.50
C MET A 77 -17.93 15.18 -12.92
N ARG A 78 -17.54 15.15 -11.65
CA ARG A 78 -16.94 16.26 -10.91
C ARG A 78 -15.51 15.92 -10.51
N LYS A 79 -14.64 16.93 -10.42
CA LYS A 79 -13.27 16.76 -9.93
C LYS A 79 -13.30 16.29 -8.46
N ALA A 80 -12.41 15.38 -8.12
CA ALA A 80 -12.16 14.97 -6.74
C ALA A 80 -10.69 15.24 -6.38
N LYS A 81 -10.45 15.57 -5.11
CA LYS A 81 -9.11 15.82 -4.58
C LYS A 81 -8.54 14.51 -4.07
N GLY A 82 -7.43 14.08 -4.66
CA GLY A 82 -6.62 12.99 -4.12
C GLY A 82 -5.61 13.55 -3.12
N GLY A 83 -5.54 12.97 -1.93
CA GLY A 83 -4.43 13.20 -1.01
C GLY A 83 -3.12 12.65 -1.58
N LYS A 84 -2.00 13.00 -0.93
CA LYS A 84 -0.71 12.38 -1.26
C LYS A 84 -0.84 10.86 -1.03
N PRO A 85 -0.42 10.02 -1.99
CA PRO A 85 -0.39 8.59 -1.78
C PRO A 85 0.46 8.27 -0.56
N LEU A 86 -0.12 7.46 0.34
CA LEU A 86 0.63 6.81 1.40
C LEU A 86 1.46 5.73 0.71
N ASN A 87 2.57 6.15 0.08
CA ASN A 87 3.50 5.23 -0.54
C ASN A 87 4.10 4.39 0.60
N SER A 88 3.66 3.15 0.77
CA SER A 88 4.26 2.24 1.72
C SER A 88 4.64 0.93 1.07
N ILE A 89 5.70 0.31 1.58
CA ILE A 89 6.09 -1.05 1.23
C ILE A 89 5.77 -1.94 2.42
N ARG A 90 4.96 -2.98 2.21
CA ARG A 90 4.78 -4.04 3.20
C ARG A 90 5.52 -5.29 2.76
N VAL A 91 6.31 -5.84 3.68
CA VAL A 91 6.90 -7.17 3.56
C VAL A 91 6.31 -8.08 4.63
N THR A 92 5.88 -9.26 4.21
CA THR A 92 5.38 -10.33 5.07
C THR A 92 6.27 -11.56 4.88
N TYR A 93 6.71 -12.14 5.98
CA TYR A 93 7.37 -13.44 6.06
C TYR A 93 6.49 -14.34 6.91
N SER A 94 6.01 -15.43 6.35
CA SER A 94 5.08 -16.36 7.02
C SER A 94 5.80 -17.64 7.40
N ASN A 95 5.26 -18.38 8.36
CA ASN A 95 5.76 -19.69 8.80
C ASN A 95 7.22 -19.66 9.24
N ILE A 96 7.63 -18.64 9.98
CA ILE A 96 9.00 -18.47 10.47
C ILE A 96 9.13 -19.08 11.87
N SER A 97 10.02 -20.04 12.07
CA SER A 97 10.32 -20.68 13.35
C SER A 97 11.82 -20.99 13.47
N GLY A 98 12.26 -21.62 14.56
CA GLY A 98 13.64 -22.15 14.69
C GLY A 98 14.75 -21.19 15.12
N TYR A 99 14.43 -19.97 15.57
CA TYR A 99 15.41 -19.00 16.10
C TYR A 99 14.89 -18.31 17.36
N GLN A 100 15.79 -17.81 18.21
CA GLN A 100 15.43 -17.07 19.44
C GLN A 100 14.88 -15.67 19.13
N GLY A 101 15.15 -15.16 17.94
CA GLY A 101 14.53 -13.96 17.42
C GLY A 101 14.90 -13.70 15.98
N TYR A 102 14.35 -12.61 15.46
CA TYR A 102 14.33 -12.31 14.04
C TYR A 102 14.55 -10.83 13.81
N VAL A 103 15.30 -10.50 12.76
CA VAL A 103 15.58 -9.15 12.32
C VAL A 103 15.19 -9.00 10.86
N VAL A 104 14.34 -8.02 10.58
CA VAL A 104 14.12 -7.55 9.21
C VAL A 104 15.12 -6.44 8.95
N GLU A 105 15.90 -6.60 7.89
CA GLU A 105 16.79 -5.56 7.39
C GLU A 105 16.27 -5.01 6.05
N MET A 106 16.53 -3.73 5.81
CA MET A 106 16.17 -3.03 4.58
C MET A 106 17.38 -2.29 4.01
N LYS A 107 17.56 -2.36 2.69
CA LYS A 107 18.51 -1.55 1.91
C LYS A 107 17.74 -0.67 0.93
N THR A 108 18.20 0.56 0.73
CA THR A 108 17.65 1.51 -0.25
C THR A 108 18.71 1.84 -1.30
N GLY A 109 18.41 1.67 -2.59
CA GLY A 109 19.36 1.86 -3.68
C GLY A 109 20.60 0.97 -3.51
N SER A 110 21.79 1.55 -3.69
CA SER A 110 23.09 0.91 -3.50
C SER A 110 23.58 0.86 -2.04
N GLY A 111 22.84 1.45 -1.09
CA GLY A 111 23.27 1.59 0.31
C GLY A 111 23.48 0.27 1.09
N LYS A 112 23.81 0.36 2.38
CA LYS A 112 23.95 -0.82 3.26
C LYS A 112 22.58 -1.28 3.80
N TYR A 113 22.48 -2.56 4.15
CA TYR A 113 21.31 -3.08 4.89
C TYR A 113 21.30 -2.51 6.31
N LYS A 114 20.14 -2.03 6.75
CA LYS A 114 19.91 -1.54 8.11
C LYS A 114 18.76 -2.30 8.77
N LYS A 115 18.87 -2.59 10.06
CA LYS A 115 17.77 -3.16 10.86
C LYS A 115 16.59 -2.21 10.86
N VAL A 116 15.40 -2.73 10.54
CA VAL A 116 14.14 -1.97 10.53
C VAL A 116 13.05 -2.58 11.40
N LYS A 117 13.20 -3.84 11.81
CA LYS A 117 12.33 -4.52 12.78
C LYS A 117 13.12 -5.62 13.47
N GLU A 118 12.86 -5.84 14.75
CA GLU A 118 13.32 -6.99 15.51
C GLU A 118 12.15 -7.60 16.30
N THR A 119 12.13 -8.91 16.49
CA THR A 119 11.13 -9.59 17.31
C THR A 119 11.65 -10.94 17.80
N SER A 120 11.28 -11.36 19.01
CA SER A 120 11.52 -12.72 19.51
C SER A 120 10.44 -13.71 19.05
N ARG A 121 9.30 -13.23 18.54
CA ARG A 121 8.16 -14.08 18.17
C ARG A 121 8.24 -14.50 16.70
N GLY A 122 8.20 -15.82 16.47
CA GLY A 122 8.05 -16.42 15.15
C GLY A 122 6.63 -16.31 14.57
N GLY A 123 6.29 -17.20 13.64
CA GLY A 123 5.01 -17.19 12.92
C GLY A 123 5.05 -16.22 11.73
N THR A 124 4.17 -15.21 11.73
CA THR A 124 4.12 -14.21 10.66
C THR A 124 4.77 -12.88 11.07
N ILE A 125 5.88 -12.55 10.42
CA ILE A 125 6.64 -11.32 10.64
C ILE A 125 6.28 -10.32 9.54
N ARG A 126 5.77 -9.15 9.93
CA ARG A 126 5.38 -8.07 9.02
C ARG A 126 6.14 -6.78 9.32
N PHE A 127 6.61 -6.12 8.27
CA PHE A 127 7.17 -4.77 8.34
C PHE A 127 6.55 -3.89 7.26
N GLU A 128 6.22 -2.64 7.61
CA GLU A 128 5.68 -1.64 6.69
C GLU A 128 6.55 -0.38 6.69
N LYS A 129 7.27 -0.14 5.59
CA LYS A 129 7.96 1.13 5.36
C LYS A 129 6.99 2.14 4.77
N LYS A 130 6.61 3.16 5.53
CA LYS A 130 5.79 4.28 5.03
C LYS A 130 6.64 5.38 4.39
N LYS A 131 5.99 6.23 3.58
CA LYS A 131 6.57 7.40 2.89
C LYS A 131 7.77 7.03 2.00
N ILE A 132 7.63 5.98 1.18
CA ILE A 132 8.69 5.60 0.22
C ILE A 132 8.81 6.61 -0.92
N ASN A 133 10.04 6.74 -1.44
CA ASN A 133 10.31 7.43 -2.70
C ASN A 133 10.19 6.41 -3.85
N PRO A 134 9.24 6.58 -4.78
CA PRO A 134 9.01 5.60 -5.83
C PRO A 134 10.14 5.49 -6.86
N LYS A 135 11.06 6.45 -6.91
CA LYS A 135 12.26 6.38 -7.76
C LYS A 135 13.38 5.55 -7.13
N LYS A 136 13.25 5.13 -5.85
CA LYS A 136 14.26 4.35 -5.16
C LYS A 136 13.87 2.87 -5.12
N LYS A 137 14.86 2.00 -5.38
CA LYS A 137 14.73 0.55 -5.19
C LYS A 137 14.87 0.23 -3.70
N TYR A 138 13.98 -0.61 -3.17
CA TYR A 138 14.03 -1.10 -1.79
C TYR A 138 14.23 -2.61 -1.79
N GLN A 139 15.10 -3.09 -0.91
CA GLN A 139 15.41 -4.51 -0.73
C GLN A 139 15.21 -4.88 0.73
N PHE A 140 14.70 -6.08 0.98
CA PHE A 140 14.43 -6.59 2.32
C PHE A 140 15.02 -7.99 2.46
N ARG A 141 15.58 -8.28 3.63
CA ARG A 141 15.95 -9.64 4.03
C ARG A 141 15.52 -9.90 5.47
N LEU A 142 15.30 -11.17 5.78
CA LEU A 142 15.02 -11.64 7.13
C LEU A 142 16.25 -12.39 7.63
N LYS A 143 16.65 -12.14 8.87
CA LYS A 143 17.66 -12.93 9.59
C LYS A 143 17.06 -13.49 10.86
N GLY A 144 17.37 -14.73 11.19
CA GLY A 144 17.16 -15.30 12.51
C GLY A 144 18.42 -15.11 13.35
N PHE A 145 18.29 -14.98 14.67
CA PHE A 145 19.43 -14.99 15.58
C PHE A 145 19.28 -16.00 16.71
N ARG A 146 20.41 -16.51 17.17
CA ARG A 146 20.56 -17.31 18.40
C ARG A 146 21.68 -16.69 19.23
N LYS A 147 21.52 -16.71 20.55
CA LYS A 147 22.58 -16.31 21.49
C LYS A 147 23.46 -17.52 21.79
N VAL A 148 24.77 -17.37 21.61
CA VAL A 148 25.79 -18.35 21.99
C VAL A 148 26.81 -17.60 22.84
N ARG A 149 26.98 -18.01 24.10
CA ARG A 149 27.88 -17.35 25.08
C ARG A 149 27.68 -15.83 25.13
N GLY A 150 26.42 -15.38 25.23
CA GLY A 150 26.04 -13.97 25.27
C GLY A 150 26.10 -13.23 23.93
N LYS A 151 26.78 -13.76 22.90
CA LYS A 151 26.90 -13.15 21.57
C LYS A 151 25.80 -13.62 20.63
N ARG A 152 25.30 -12.73 19.77
CA ARG A 152 24.25 -13.06 18.78
C ARG A 152 24.87 -13.49 17.47
N ILE A 153 24.54 -14.71 17.04
CA ILE A 153 24.88 -15.24 15.72
C ILE A 153 23.66 -15.10 14.82
N TYR A 154 23.84 -14.52 13.63
CA TYR A 154 22.75 -14.25 12.69
C TYR A 154 22.84 -15.15 11.46
N THR A 155 21.71 -15.73 11.07
CA THR A 155 21.57 -16.52 9.84
C THR A 155 20.53 -15.86 8.94
N GLN A 156 20.86 -15.67 7.66
CA GLN A 156 19.89 -15.16 6.68
C GLN A 156 18.85 -16.24 6.37
N ILE A 157 17.57 -15.91 6.53
CA ILE A 157 16.47 -16.82 6.27
C ILE A 157 15.99 -16.61 4.83
N SER A 158 16.06 -17.66 4.03
CA SER A 158 15.50 -17.71 2.67
C SER A 158 14.09 -18.27 2.74
N VAL A 159 13.09 -17.40 2.58
CA VAL A 159 11.68 -17.82 2.59
C VAL A 159 11.10 -17.66 1.19
N LYS A 160 10.45 -18.71 0.66
CA LYS A 160 9.56 -18.59 -0.50
C LYS A 160 8.37 -17.72 -0.06
N LYS A 161 8.18 -16.57 -0.70
CA LYS A 161 7.00 -15.73 -0.41
C LYS A 161 5.77 -16.28 -1.13
N LYS A 162 4.65 -16.28 -0.41
CA LYS A 162 3.30 -16.16 -0.98
C LYS A 162 2.95 -14.68 -1.15
#